data_AF-A0A920ND83-F1
#
_entry.id   AF-A0A920ND83-F1
#
_cell.length_a   1.000
_cell.length_b   1.000
_cell.length_c   1.000
_cell.angle_alpha   90.00
_cell.angle_beta   90.00
_cell.angle_gamma   90.00
#
_symmetry.space_group_name_H-M   'P 1'
#
loop_
_entity.id
_entity.type
_entity.pdbx_description
1 polymer ?
#
loop_
_entity_poly.entity_id
_entity_poly.type
_entity_poly.pdbx_seq_one_letter_code
_entity_poly.pdbx_strand_id
1 'polypeptide(L)' 'MRSFRWRFYLRHQGSTFVDRFDANSYLYITRAMDYFDLAATKGGSLAKAFENTEVRFCVIAFTSDWLFPVSESRGGC' A
#
# COMPACT_ATOMS: atom_id res chain seq x y z
N MET A 1 -5.71 25.44 -23.21
CA MET A 1 -6.33 25.97 -21.98
C MET A 1 -6.67 24.91 -20.89
N ARG A 2 -6.50 23.59 -21.12
CA ARG A 2 -6.74 22.55 -20.10
C ARG A 2 -5.53 22.25 -19.18
N SER A 3 -4.32 22.57 -19.63
CA SER A 3 -3.05 22.20 -18.97
C SER A 3 -2.68 23.03 -17.73
N PHE A 4 -3.48 24.02 -17.34
CA PHE A 4 -3.14 24.91 -16.22
C PHE A 4 -3.81 24.48 -14.90
N ARG A 5 -5.00 23.86 -14.96
CA ARG A 5 -5.74 23.45 -13.77
C ARG A 5 -5.11 22.27 -13.02
N TRP A 6 -4.55 21.30 -13.73
CA TRP A 6 -3.91 20.15 -13.09
C TRP A 6 -2.67 20.56 -12.29
N ARG A 7 -1.93 21.59 -12.74
CA ARG A 7 -0.76 22.13 -12.03
C ARG A 7 -1.16 22.83 -10.73
N PHE A 8 -2.26 23.58 -10.73
CA PHE A 8 -2.80 24.17 -9.50
C PHE A 8 -3.31 23.10 -8.52
N TYR A 9 -3.99 22.07 -9.02
CA TYR A 9 -4.45 20.94 -8.20
C TYR A 9 -3.28 20.22 -7.52
N LEU A 10 -2.23 19.87 -8.28
CA LEU A 10 -1.06 19.18 -7.72
C LEU A 10 -0.26 20.07 -6.76
N ARG A 11 -0.12 21.37 -7.04
CA ARG A 11 0.54 22.30 -6.10
C ARG A 11 -0.25 22.45 -4.79
N HIS A 12 -1.57 22.56 -4.88
CA HIS A 12 -2.42 22.66 -3.71
C HIS A 12 -2.39 21.37 -2.87
N GLN A 13 -2.54 20.20 -3.51
CA GLN A 13 -2.43 18.90 -2.84
C GLN A 13 -1.04 18.66 -2.24
N GLY A 14 0.03 19.07 -2.93
CA GLY A 14 1.40 18.97 -2.43
C GLY A 14 1.66 19.85 -1.21
N SER A 15 1.13 21.08 -1.20
CA SER A 15 1.26 21.99 -0.04
C SER A 15 0.54 21.45 1.19
N THR A 16 -0.70 20.95 1.02
CA THR A 16 -1.47 20.36 2.13
C THR A 16 -0.81 19.11 2.70
N PHE A 17 -0.08 18.34 1.88
CA PHE A 17 0.68 17.19 2.36
C PHE A 17 1.87 17.62 3.22
N VAL A 18 2.68 18.58 2.76
CA VAL A 18 3.84 19.09 3.51
C VAL A 18 3.42 19.71 4.85
N ASP A 19 2.30 20.43 4.89
CA ASP A 19 1.81 21.04 6.15
C ASP A 19 1.36 20.02 7.20
N ARG A 20 1.13 18.76 6.82
CA ARG A 20 0.55 17.72 7.68
C ARG A 20 1.47 16.54 7.96
N PHE A 21 2.59 16.41 7.26
CA PHE A 21 3.50 15.27 7.37
C PHE A 21 4.91 15.70 7.80
N ASP A 22 5.41 15.02 8.83
CA ASP A 22 6.82 15.08 9.22
C ASP A 22 7.66 14.18 8.29
N ALA A 23 8.79 14.71 7.83
CA ALA A 23 9.66 14.03 6.87
C ALA A 23 10.28 12.75 7.45
N ASN A 24 10.62 12.73 8.74
CA ASN A 24 11.18 11.53 9.36
C ASN A 24 10.13 10.42 9.44
N SER A 25 8.91 10.77 9.85
CA SER A 25 7.78 9.85 9.90
C SER A 25 7.51 9.22 8.52
N TYR A 26 7.56 10.02 7.45
CA TYR A 26 7.42 9.51 6.07
C TYR A 26 8.53 8.50 5.70
N LEU A 27 9.78 8.80 6.06
CA LEU A 27 10.92 7.91 5.83
C LEU A 27 10.73 6.57 6.56
N TYR A 28 10.32 6.60 7.82
CA TYR A 28 10.13 5.38 8.62
C TYR A 28 8.98 4.52 8.12
N ILE A 29 7.84 5.12 7.80
CA ILE A 29 6.67 4.37 7.30
C ILE A 29 7.00 3.74 5.94
N THR A 30 7.64 4.48 5.03
CA THR A 30 8.01 3.94 3.70
C THR A 30 9.00 2.78 3.83
N ARG A 31 10.02 2.90 4.69
CA ARG A 31 10.94 1.80 4.97
C ARG A 31 10.26 0.58 5.59
N ALA A 32 9.30 0.79 6.48
CA ALA A 32 8.54 -0.31 7.07
C ALA A 32 7.70 -1.04 6.00
N MET A 33 7.12 -0.30 5.04
CA MET A 33 6.42 -0.88 3.89
C MET A 33 7.39 -1.67 2.99
N ASP A 34 8.57 -1.13 2.69
CA ASP A 34 9.58 -1.80 1.84
C ASP A 34 10.11 -3.11 2.44
N TYR A 35 10.20 -3.20 3.77
CA TYR A 35 10.68 -4.40 4.47
C TYR A 35 9.58 -5.39 4.85
N PHE A 36 8.31 -5.08 4.55
CA PHE A 36 7.21 -5.96 4.92
C PHE A 36 7.18 -7.20 4.04
N ASP A 37 7.56 -8.35 4.61
CA ASP A 37 7.43 -9.67 3.97
C ASP A 37 6.92 -10.70 4.98
N LEU A 38 5.62 -11.01 4.88
CA LEU A 38 4.97 -11.99 5.74
C LEU A 38 5.39 -13.44 5.39
N ALA A 39 5.68 -13.71 4.11
CA ALA A 39 6.03 -15.04 3.62
C ALA A 39 7.45 -15.47 4.06
N ALA A 40 8.37 -14.50 4.24
CA ALA A 40 9.72 -14.75 4.75
C ALA A 40 9.74 -15.60 6.03
N THR A 41 8.78 -15.37 6.94
CA THR A 41 8.69 -16.10 8.21
C THR A 41 8.11 -17.52 8.10
N LYS A 42 7.54 -17.87 6.95
CA LYS A 42 6.81 -19.14 6.70
C LYS A 42 7.40 -19.93 5.53
N GLY A 43 8.71 -19.81 5.32
CA GLY A 43 9.44 -20.55 4.28
C GLY A 43 9.10 -20.12 2.86
N GLY A 44 8.77 -18.83 2.67
CA GLY A 44 8.52 -18.23 1.36
C GLY A 44 7.11 -18.43 0.81
N SER A 45 6.21 -19.09 1.56
CA SER A 45 4.80 -19.23 1.17
C SER A 45 3.92 -18.31 2.02
N LEU A 46 3.24 -17.38 1.36
CA LEU A 46 2.28 -16.49 2.00
C LEU A 46 1.06 -17.26 2.52
N ALA A 47 0.58 -18.28 1.80
CA ALA A 47 -0.56 -19.10 2.21
C ALA A 47 -0.32 -19.77 3.58
N LYS A 48 0.92 -20.21 3.85
CA LYS A 48 1.32 -20.79 5.14
C LYS A 48 1.24 -19.80 6.31
N ALA A 49 1.24 -18.49 6.05
CA ALA A 49 1.05 -17.49 7.10
C ALA A 49 -0.38 -17.46 7.63
N PHE A 50 -1.35 -17.93 6.84
CA PHE A 50 -2.76 -17.98 7.19
C PHE A 50 -3.23 -19.39 7.61
N GLU A 51 -2.38 -20.41 7.49
CA GLU A 51 -2.69 -21.76 8.00
C GLU A 51 -2.87 -21.75 9.52
N ASN A 52 -3.88 -22.48 10.02
CA ASN A 52 -4.18 -22.67 11.45
C ASN A 52 -4.61 -21.40 12.22
N THR A 53 -5.13 -20.38 11.54
CA THR A 53 -5.82 -19.26 12.19
C THR A 53 -7.33 -19.49 12.23
N GLU A 54 -7.94 -19.25 13.38
CA GLU A 54 -9.41 -19.31 13.55
C GLU A 54 -10.10 -18.02 13.07
N VAL A 55 -9.33 -17.01 12.66
CA VAL A 55 -9.81 -15.69 12.24
C VAL A 55 -10.28 -15.74 10.79
N ARG A 56 -11.44 -15.13 10.52
CA ARG A 56 -11.93 -14.93 9.16
C ARG A 56 -11.38 -13.63 8.57
N PHE A 57 -10.84 -13.70 7.36
CA PHE A 57 -10.35 -12.54 6.62
C PHE A 57 -11.35 -12.09 5.57
N CYS A 58 -11.39 -10.78 5.32
CA CYS A 58 -12.07 -10.18 4.18
C CYS A 58 -11.02 -9.42 3.36
N VAL A 59 -10.73 -9.91 2.16
CA VAL A 59 -9.77 -9.27 1.25
C VAL A 59 -10.56 -8.52 0.18
N ILE A 60 -10.34 -7.21 0.09
CA ILE A 60 -11.00 -6.33 -0.89
C ILE A 60 -9.93 -5.78 -1.81
N ALA A 61 -10.16 -5.88 -3.12
CA ALA A 61 -9.26 -5.37 -4.15
C ALA A 61 -10.05 -4.67 -5.26
N PHE A 62 -9.43 -3.68 -5.90
CA PHE A 62 -10.02 -2.92 -6.99
C PHE A 62 -9.30 -3.22 -8.30
N THR A 63 -10.04 -3.49 -9.38
CA THR A 63 -9.45 -3.80 -10.70
C THR A 63 -8.72 -2.63 -11.34
N SER A 64 -9.00 -1.41 -10.89
CA SER A 64 -8.34 -0.19 -11.35
C SER A 64 -7.10 0.19 -10.53
N ASP A 65 -6.77 -0.57 -9.48
CA ASP A 65 -5.55 -0.33 -8.71
C ASP A 65 -4.34 -0.83 -9.50
N TRP A 66 -3.37 0.08 -9.70
CA TRP A 66 -2.09 -0.24 -10.36
C TRP A 66 -0.96 -0.47 -9.38
N LEU A 67 -1.08 0.00 -8.13
CA LEU A 67 -0.03 -0.12 -7.13
C LEU A 67 -0.10 -1.49 -6.42
N PHE A 68 -1.31 -1.99 -6.17
CA PHE A 68 -1.55 -3.33 -5.60
C PHE A 68 -2.58 -4.11 -6.44
N PRO A 69 -2.15 -4.75 -7.53
CA PRO A 69 -3.04 -5.43 -8.46
C PRO A 69 -3.82 -6.59 -7.82
N VAL A 70 -5.02 -6.86 -8.33
CA VAL A 70 -5.91 -7.94 -7.84
C VAL A 70 -5.23 -9.32 -7.82
N SER A 71 -4.24 -9.57 -8.69
CA SER A 71 -3.48 -10.82 -8.70
C SER A 71 -2.73 -11.06 -7.38
N GLU A 72 -2.22 -10.01 -6.74
CA GLU A 72 -1.50 -10.12 -5.47
C GLU A 72 -2.45 -10.45 -4.32
N SER A 73 -3.67 -9.90 -4.34
CA SER A 73 -4.70 -10.19 -3.36
C SER A 73 -5.23 -11.64 -3.44
N ARG A 74 -5.12 -12.29 -4.60
CA ARG A 74 -5.54 -13.68 -4.80
C ARG A 74 -4.54 -14.70 -4.28
N GLY A 75 -3.25 -14.36 -4.18
CA GLY A 75 -2.18 -15.29 -3.81
C GLY A 75 -2.14 -15.71 -2.34
N GLY A 76 -2.96 -15.10 -1.48
CA GLY A 76 -3.05 -15.38 -0.05
C GLY A 76 -4.22 -16.27 0.39
N CYS A 77 -5.05 -16.72 -0.55
CA CYS A 77 -6.22 -17.57 -0.28
C CYS A 77 -5.99 -19.02 -0.72
#